data_AF-A0AAQ3RZ22-F1
#
_entry.id   AF-A0AAQ3RZ22-F1
#
_cell.length_a   1.000
_cell.length_b   1.000
_cell.length_c   1.000
_cell.angle_alpha   90.00
_cell.angle_beta   90.00
_cell.angle_gamma   90.00
#
_symmetry.space_group_name_H-M   'P 1'
#
loop_
_entity.id
_entity.type
_entity.pdbx_description
1 polymer ?
#
loop_
_entity_poly.entity_id
_entity_poly.type
_entity_poly.pdbx_seq_one_letter_code
_entity_poly.pdbx_strand_id
1 'polypeptide(L)'
;MDDGDPSLSDKEEENDEEDVADILLRIPIVDAPILVFVCFHKAFRSELDHLRLLAETASLENEPRRCRQLILQLQRSITVIFLALDAHVKNVVCAYSLEHNSTSELFGSVFHFLEELMVPKENISKLFQELVYCIGILQTYIYKHMLKEEKQVAVCNFL
;
A
#
# COMPACT_ATOMS: atom_id res chain seq x y z
N MET A 1 20.98 -19.89 -65.04
CA MET A 1 22.23 -19.73 -64.28
C MET A 1 21.99 -18.48 -63.44
N ASP A 2 21.44 -18.63 -62.23
CA ASP A 2 22.17 -19.08 -61.02
C ASP A 2 23.13 -17.97 -60.59
N ASP A 3 23.17 -17.44 -59.38
CA ASP A 3 22.42 -17.53 -58.13
C ASP A 3 23.05 -16.40 -57.26
N GLY A 4 22.45 -16.06 -56.13
CA GLY A 4 23.23 -15.49 -55.04
C GLY A 4 22.83 -14.09 -54.60
N ASP A 5 21.78 -14.04 -53.79
CA ASP A 5 21.65 -13.12 -52.66
C ASP A 5 22.79 -13.38 -51.65
N PRO A 6 23.34 -12.34 -51.00
CA PRO A 6 23.85 -12.55 -49.64
C PRO A 6 23.45 -11.44 -48.66
N SER A 7 22.66 -11.87 -47.68
CA SER A 7 22.81 -11.65 -46.22
C SER A 7 22.76 -10.21 -45.70
N LEU A 8 21.72 -9.85 -44.93
CA LEU A 8 21.60 -10.10 -43.48
C LEU A 8 22.80 -9.59 -42.68
N SER A 9 22.60 -8.43 -42.04
CA SER A 9 23.17 -8.15 -40.73
C SER A 9 22.10 -7.43 -39.93
N ASP A 10 21.13 -8.21 -39.47
CA ASP A 10 20.36 -7.85 -38.29
C ASP A 10 21.36 -7.75 -37.15
N LYS A 11 21.60 -6.51 -36.70
CA LYS A 11 22.24 -6.29 -35.41
C LYS A 11 21.14 -6.50 -34.38
N GLU A 12 21.04 -7.73 -33.90
CA GLU A 12 20.39 -8.01 -32.64
C GLU A 12 21.17 -7.22 -31.59
N GLU A 13 20.62 -6.08 -31.17
CA GLU A 13 21.00 -5.44 -29.92
C GLU A 13 20.64 -6.44 -28.82
N GLU A 14 21.66 -7.17 -28.37
CA GLU A 14 21.63 -8.05 -27.22
C GLU A 14 21.15 -7.19 -26.04
N ASN A 15 19.87 -7.34 -25.70
CA ASN A 15 19.23 -6.65 -24.62
C ASN A 15 19.76 -7.30 -23.33
N ASP A 16 20.91 -6.83 -22.84
CA ASP A 16 21.50 -7.18 -21.53
C ASP A 16 20.66 -6.61 -20.36
N GLU A 17 19.33 -6.55 -20.53
CA GLU A 17 18.38 -6.56 -19.42
C GLU A 17 18.28 -8.01 -18.94
N GLU A 18 19.39 -8.57 -18.43
CA GLU A 18 19.30 -9.70 -17.52
C GLU A 18 18.33 -9.27 -16.42
N ASP A 19 17.15 -9.89 -16.42
CA ASP A 19 15.97 -9.44 -15.70
C ASP A 19 16.36 -9.13 -14.26
N VAL A 20 16.44 -7.84 -13.94
CA VAL A 20 16.81 -7.36 -12.61
C VAL A 20 15.86 -7.98 -11.58
N ALA A 21 14.62 -8.34 -11.99
CA ALA A 21 13.71 -9.10 -11.15
C ALA A 21 14.18 -10.54 -10.86
N ASP A 22 14.79 -11.26 -11.82
CA ASP A 22 15.36 -12.61 -11.60
C ASP A 22 16.56 -12.57 -10.62
N ILE A 23 17.42 -11.54 -10.73
CA ILE A 23 18.53 -11.34 -9.80
C ILE A 23 18.01 -11.03 -8.39
N LEU A 24 16.99 -10.17 -8.27
CA LEU A 24 16.36 -9.85 -6.99
C LEU A 24 15.61 -11.03 -6.35
N LEU A 25 15.15 -12.00 -7.15
CA LEU A 25 14.48 -13.23 -6.67
C LEU A 25 15.46 -14.24 -6.05
N ARG A 26 16.76 -14.17 -6.38
CA ARG A 26 17.78 -15.12 -5.91
C ARG A 26 18.44 -14.72 -4.59
N ILE A 27 18.29 -13.47 -4.18
CA ILE A 27 18.79 -12.99 -2.88
C ILE A 27 17.71 -13.26 -1.83
N PRO A 28 18.00 -14.02 -0.75
CA PRO A 28 17.07 -14.12 0.36
C PRO A 28 16.72 -12.71 0.84
N ILE A 29 15.44 -12.34 0.79
CA ILE A 29 14.96 -11.00 1.15
C ILE A 29 15.50 -10.57 2.52
N VAL A 30 15.67 -11.51 3.46
CA VAL A 30 16.22 -11.28 4.80
C VAL A 30 17.66 -10.76 4.82
N ASP A 31 18.45 -11.04 3.78
CA ASP A 31 19.84 -10.61 3.65
C ASP A 31 19.99 -9.27 2.89
N ALA A 32 18.87 -8.71 2.43
CA ALA A 32 18.81 -7.42 1.73
C ALA A 32 17.84 -6.45 2.41
N PRO A 33 18.23 -5.77 3.50
CA PRO A 33 17.36 -4.86 4.27
C PRO A 33 16.71 -3.76 3.43
N ILE A 34 17.40 -3.27 2.39
CA ILE A 34 16.86 -2.28 1.46
C ILE A 34 15.73 -2.90 0.61
N LEU A 35 15.87 -4.16 0.19
CA LEU A 35 14.82 -4.87 -0.54
C LEU A 35 13.62 -5.14 0.36
N VAL A 36 13.83 -5.54 1.62
CA VAL A 36 12.76 -5.66 2.64
C VAL A 36 11.99 -4.35 2.76
N PHE A 37 12.70 -3.23 2.88
CA PHE A 37 12.10 -1.90 3.00
C PHE A 37 11.26 -1.53 1.77
N VAL A 38 11.80 -1.70 0.56
CA VAL A 38 11.08 -1.40 -0.69
C VAL A 38 9.86 -2.32 -0.86
N CYS A 39 10.03 -3.62 -0.61
CA CYS A 39 8.93 -4.59 -0.66
C CYS A 39 7.84 -4.26 0.36
N PHE A 40 8.22 -3.86 1.58
CA PHE A 40 7.28 -3.43 2.60
C PHE A 40 6.47 -2.22 2.14
N HIS A 41 7.11 -1.16 1.64
CA HIS A 41 6.40 0.02 1.11
C HIS A 41 5.45 -0.33 -0.03
N LYS A 42 5.87 -1.17 -0.98
CA LYS A 42 5.02 -1.63 -2.08
C LYS A 42 3.80 -2.41 -1.57
N ALA A 43 4.02 -3.39 -0.69
CA ALA A 43 2.95 -4.19 -0.11
C ALA A 43 1.97 -3.33 0.69
N PHE A 44 2.49 -2.39 1.47
CA PHE A 44 1.69 -1.52 2.31
C PHE A 44 0.83 -0.54 1.49
N ARG A 45 1.39 0.04 0.42
CA ARG A 45 0.60 0.84 -0.54
C ARG A 45 -0.52 0.00 -1.17
N SER A 46 -0.19 -1.22 -1.60
CA SER A 46 -1.19 -2.13 -2.18
C SER A 46 -2.33 -2.47 -1.20
N GLU A 47 -2.03 -2.71 0.08
CA GLU A 47 -3.05 -3.00 1.09
C GLU A 47 -3.92 -1.76 1.37
N LEU A 48 -3.33 -0.56 1.39
CA LEU A 48 -4.08 0.69 1.52
C LEU A 48 -4.99 0.96 0.32
N ASP A 49 -4.53 0.72 -0.90
CA ASP A 49 -5.34 0.85 -2.12
C ASP A 49 -6.49 -0.17 -2.11
N HIS A 50 -6.21 -1.40 -1.69
CA HIS A 50 -7.25 -2.42 -1.51
C HIS A 50 -8.29 -2.02 -0.46
N LEU A 51 -7.85 -1.49 0.69
CA LEU A 51 -8.75 -1.01 1.75
C LEU A 51 -9.70 0.06 1.23
N ARG A 52 -9.18 1.04 0.46
CA ARG A 52 -10.01 2.09 -0.13
C ARG A 52 -11.01 1.54 -1.13
N LEU A 53 -10.56 0.69 -2.05
CA LEU A 53 -11.43 0.06 -3.03
C LEU A 53 -12.55 -0.75 -2.35
N LEU A 54 -12.21 -1.45 -1.27
CA LEU A 54 -13.17 -2.21 -0.49
C LEU A 54 -14.22 -1.29 0.17
N ALA A 55 -13.81 -0.12 0.67
CA ALA A 55 -14.72 0.87 1.26
C ALA A 55 -15.64 1.51 0.21
N GLU A 56 -15.09 1.82 -0.97
CA GLU A 56 -15.86 2.32 -2.12
C GLU A 56 -16.88 1.27 -2.61
N THR A 57 -16.47 0.00 -2.68
CA THR A 57 -17.35 -1.12 -3.03
C THR A 57 -18.46 -1.29 -2.00
N ALA A 58 -18.13 -1.24 -0.71
CA ALA A 58 -19.10 -1.32 0.37
C ALA A 58 -20.10 -0.16 0.36
N SER A 59 -19.67 1.04 -0.05
CA SER A 59 -20.53 2.22 -0.20
C SER A 59 -21.61 2.08 -1.26
N LEU A 60 -21.40 1.22 -2.26
CA LEU A 60 -22.33 0.98 -3.37
C LEU A 60 -23.17 -0.29 -3.18
N GLU A 61 -22.84 -1.10 -2.17
CA GLU A 61 -23.52 -2.36 -1.89
C GLU A 61 -24.85 -2.11 -1.18
N ASN A 62 -25.93 -2.65 -1.75
CA ASN A 62 -27.29 -2.50 -1.23
C ASN A 62 -27.79 -3.79 -0.55
N GLU A 63 -27.12 -4.92 -0.78
CA GLU A 63 -27.47 -6.19 -0.16
C GLU A 63 -26.90 -6.26 1.26
N PRO A 64 -27.74 -6.32 2.31
CA PRO A 64 -27.29 -6.22 3.70
C PRO A 64 -26.28 -7.28 4.12
N ARG A 65 -26.39 -8.52 3.61
CA ARG A 65 -25.46 -9.61 3.95
C ARG A 65 -24.09 -9.36 3.35
N ARG A 66 -24.05 -8.91 2.09
CA ARG A 66 -22.79 -8.56 1.41
C ARG A 66 -22.15 -7.33 2.03
N CYS A 67 -22.94 -6.29 2.32
CA CYS A 67 -22.48 -5.10 3.02
C CYS A 67 -21.82 -5.46 4.36
N ARG A 68 -22.48 -6.31 5.17
CA ARG A 68 -21.91 -6.78 6.44
C ARG A 68 -20.59 -7.55 6.25
N GLN A 69 -20.48 -8.38 5.22
CA GLN A 69 -19.25 -9.09 4.90
C GLN A 69 -18.12 -8.12 4.53
N LEU A 70 -18.41 -7.09 3.73
CA LEU A 70 -17.44 -6.07 3.34
C LEU A 70 -16.97 -5.26 4.54
N ILE A 71 -17.84 -4.90 5.48
CA ILE A 71 -17.45 -4.17 6.70
C ILE A 71 -16.52 -5.03 7.57
N LEU A 72 -16.80 -6.34 7.70
CA LEU A 72 -15.90 -7.26 8.42
C LEU A 72 -14.54 -7.39 7.72
N GLN A 73 -14.50 -7.38 6.39
CA GLN A 73 -13.25 -7.37 5.64
C GLN A 73 -12.49 -6.05 5.85
N LEU A 74 -13.17 -4.90 5.84
CA LEU A 74 -12.58 -3.60 6.14
C LEU A 74 -11.95 -3.56 7.52
N GLN A 75 -12.64 -4.07 8.54
CA GLN A 75 -12.12 -4.20 9.91
C GLN A 75 -10.84 -5.04 9.95
N ARG A 76 -10.81 -6.17 9.23
CA ARG A 76 -9.62 -7.03 9.19
C ARG A 76 -8.46 -6.32 8.49
N SER A 77 -8.68 -5.73 7.32
CA SER A 77 -7.62 -5.03 6.57
C SER A 77 -7.06 -3.85 7.35
N ILE A 78 -7.89 -3.00 7.97
CA ILE A 78 -7.38 -1.87 8.76
C ILE A 78 -6.58 -2.34 9.98
N THR A 79 -6.98 -3.44 10.64
CA THR A 79 -6.22 -4.02 11.74
C THR A 79 -4.86 -4.54 11.26
N VAL A 80 -4.80 -5.21 10.12
CA VAL A 80 -3.53 -5.69 9.54
C VAL A 80 -2.61 -4.51 9.20
N ILE A 81 -3.14 -3.45 8.57
CA ILE A 81 -2.40 -2.22 8.28
C ILE A 81 -1.85 -1.59 9.56
N PHE A 82 -2.68 -1.49 10.61
CA PHE A 82 -2.27 -0.91 11.89
C PHE A 82 -1.15 -1.75 12.55
N LEU A 83 -1.30 -3.08 12.59
CA LEU A 83 -0.28 -3.97 13.16
C LEU A 83 1.03 -3.93 12.36
N ALA A 84 0.93 -3.86 11.03
CA ALA A 84 2.09 -3.72 10.16
C ALA A 84 2.81 -2.38 10.41
N LEU A 85 2.07 -1.29 10.63
CA LEU A 85 2.69 -0.04 11.07
C LEU A 85 3.35 -0.24 12.43
N ASP A 86 2.62 -0.66 13.46
CA ASP A 86 3.14 -0.79 14.82
C ASP A 86 4.42 -1.64 14.90
N ALA A 87 4.48 -2.76 14.17
CA ALA A 87 5.65 -3.62 14.10
C ALA A 87 6.88 -2.95 13.44
N HIS A 88 6.67 -2.15 12.41
CA HIS A 88 7.74 -1.46 11.67
C HIS A 88 8.13 -0.09 12.28
N VAL A 89 7.34 0.41 13.24
CA VAL A 89 7.37 1.79 13.76
C VAL A 89 8.04 1.89 15.16
N LYS A 90 8.90 0.94 15.58
CA LYS A 90 9.61 1.05 16.88
C LYS A 90 10.50 2.30 17.06
N ASN A 91 11.00 2.89 15.97
CA ASN A 91 11.74 4.17 16.00
C ASN A 91 10.89 5.39 15.67
N VAL A 92 9.69 5.14 15.17
CA VAL A 92 8.79 6.16 14.71
C VAL A 92 7.99 6.70 15.88
N VAL A 93 7.73 5.93 16.95
CA VAL A 93 7.14 6.46 18.20
C VAL A 93 7.95 7.63 18.76
N CYS A 94 9.29 7.66 18.65
CA CYS A 94 10.08 8.78 19.19
C CYS A 94 10.07 10.03 18.27
N ALA A 95 9.92 9.86 16.95
CA ALA A 95 9.79 10.97 16.00
C ALA A 95 8.33 11.44 15.82
N TYR A 96 7.36 10.53 16.00
CA TYR A 96 5.93 10.78 16.00
C TYR A 96 5.48 11.34 17.35
N SER A 97 6.02 10.89 18.49
CA SER A 97 5.72 11.54 19.78
C SER A 97 6.12 13.02 19.87
N LEU A 98 6.95 13.52 18.95
CA LEU A 98 7.31 14.94 18.88
C LEU A 98 6.50 15.76 17.85
N GLU A 99 5.76 15.12 16.92
CA GLU A 99 4.95 15.83 15.89
C GLU A 99 3.53 15.23 15.58
N HIS A 100 3.08 14.15 16.23
CA HIS A 100 1.88 13.39 15.81
C HIS A 100 0.75 13.26 16.84
N ASN A 101 -0.28 14.08 16.67
CA ASN A 101 -1.64 13.75 17.14
C ASN A 101 -2.60 13.37 15.99
N SER A 102 -2.34 13.77 14.74
CA SER A 102 -3.33 13.66 13.64
C SER A 102 -3.49 12.26 13.04
N THR A 103 -2.42 11.48 12.87
CA THR A 103 -2.50 10.14 12.24
C THR A 103 -3.14 9.11 13.17
N SER A 104 -2.86 9.17 14.48
CA SER A 104 -3.54 8.34 15.47
C SER A 104 -5.03 8.70 15.58
N GLU A 105 -5.36 9.99 15.52
CA GLU A 105 -6.74 10.47 15.44
C GLU A 105 -7.46 9.99 14.17
N LEU A 106 -6.76 9.94 13.03
CA LEU A 106 -7.29 9.43 11.75
C LEU A 106 -7.58 7.92 11.82
N PHE A 107 -6.66 7.11 12.36
CA PHE A 107 -6.94 5.70 12.62
C PHE A 107 -8.12 5.53 13.57
N GLY A 108 -8.16 6.29 14.66
CA GLY A 108 -9.29 6.31 15.59
C GLY A 108 -10.62 6.64 14.90
N SER A 109 -10.62 7.61 13.98
CA SER A 109 -11.78 7.99 13.17
C SER A 109 -12.24 6.83 12.27
N VAL A 110 -11.31 6.15 11.60
CA VAL A 110 -11.62 4.99 10.75
C VAL A 110 -12.21 3.84 11.57
N PHE A 111 -11.62 3.50 12.72
CA PHE A 111 -12.16 2.48 13.62
C PHE A 111 -13.56 2.84 14.11
N HIS A 112 -13.76 4.10 14.51
CA HIS A 112 -15.06 4.60 14.94
C HIS A 112 -16.13 4.46 13.84
N PHE A 113 -15.83 4.82 12.59
CA PHE A 113 -16.77 4.62 11.48
C PHE A 113 -17.10 3.14 11.25
N LEU A 114 -16.11 2.24 11.37
CA LEU A 114 -16.35 0.80 11.21
C LEU A 114 -17.21 0.22 12.34
N GLU A 115 -17.05 0.70 13.57
CA GLU A 115 -17.92 0.35 14.70
C GLU A 115 -19.35 0.88 14.48
N GLU A 116 -19.48 2.12 14.01
CA GLU A 116 -20.79 2.68 13.68
C GLU A 116 -21.51 1.93 12.57
N LEU A 117 -20.78 1.48 11.54
CA LEU A 117 -21.30 0.69 10.43
C LEU A 117 -21.76 -0.71 10.83
N MET A 118 -21.32 -1.24 11.98
CA MET A 118 -21.82 -2.51 12.54
C MET A 118 -23.22 -2.37 13.15
N VAL A 119 -23.69 -1.15 13.43
CA VAL A 119 -25.01 -0.89 14.01
C VAL A 119 -26.01 -0.58 12.87
N PRO A 120 -27.20 -1.20 12.84
CA PRO A 120 -28.24 -0.86 11.87
C PRO A 120 -28.64 0.62 12.00
N LYS A 121 -28.45 1.41 10.93
CA LYS A 121 -28.78 2.85 10.88
C LYS A 121 -29.41 3.21 9.53
N GLU A 122 -30.16 4.30 9.46
CA GLU A 122 -30.78 4.78 8.21
C GLU A 122 -29.79 5.48 7.26
N ASN A 123 -28.64 5.95 7.76
CA ASN A 123 -27.68 6.81 7.03
C ASN A 123 -26.33 6.13 6.74
N ILE A 124 -26.33 4.83 6.43
CA ILE A 124 -25.11 4.04 6.21
C ILE A 124 -24.28 4.58 5.03
N SER A 125 -24.93 5.08 3.98
CA SER A 125 -24.25 5.65 2.81
C SER A 125 -23.35 6.84 3.16
N LYS A 126 -23.82 7.74 4.03
CA LYS A 126 -23.03 8.89 4.49
C LYS A 126 -21.81 8.43 5.29
N LEU A 127 -21.98 7.43 6.16
CA LEU A 127 -20.88 6.85 6.94
C LEU A 127 -19.81 6.22 6.03
N PHE A 128 -20.21 5.53 4.97
CA PHE A 128 -19.26 5.01 3.99
C PHE A 128 -18.51 6.11 3.24
N GLN A 129 -19.19 7.19 2.84
CA GLN A 129 -18.54 8.33 2.19
C GLN A 129 -17.49 8.98 3.10
N GLU A 130 -17.82 9.18 4.38
CA GLU A 130 -16.88 9.70 5.37
C GLU A 130 -15.71 8.72 5.60
N LEU A 131 -15.99 7.42 5.65
CA LEU A 131 -14.95 6.38 5.76
C LEU A 131 -13.99 6.41 4.56
N VAL A 132 -14.49 6.44 3.32
CA VAL A 132 -13.67 6.53 2.10
C VAL A 132 -12.82 7.79 2.12
N TYR A 133 -13.40 8.92 2.54
CA TYR A 133 -12.67 10.18 2.69
C TYR A 133 -11.53 10.08 3.72
N CYS A 134 -11.80 9.53 4.90
CA CYS A 134 -10.79 9.33 5.94
C CYS A 134 -9.67 8.38 5.49
N ILE A 135 -10.00 7.28 4.81
CA ILE A 135 -9.01 6.37 4.21
C ILE A 135 -8.16 7.13 3.17
N GLY A 136 -8.77 7.99 2.34
CA GLY A 136 -8.04 8.79 1.37
C GLY A 136 -7.05 9.79 2.00
N ILE A 137 -7.42 10.41 3.12
CA ILE A 137 -6.49 11.25 3.90
C ILE A 137 -5.34 10.41 4.44
N LEU A 138 -5.66 9.25 5.02
CA LEU A 138 -4.67 8.32 5.58
C LEU A 138 -3.67 7.86 4.51
N GLN A 139 -4.14 7.46 3.34
CA GLN A 139 -3.32 7.12 2.18
C GLN A 139 -2.36 8.25 1.83
N THR A 140 -2.88 9.46 1.66
CA THR A 140 -2.07 10.64 1.28
C THR A 140 -0.97 10.90 2.31
N TYR A 141 -1.33 10.84 3.59
CA TYR A 141 -0.40 11.05 4.69
C TYR A 141 0.72 9.98 4.69
N ILE A 142 0.35 8.70 4.61
CA ILE A 142 1.32 7.59 4.64
C ILE A 142 2.21 7.60 3.39
N TYR A 143 1.66 7.86 2.20
CA TYR A 143 2.43 7.88 0.96
C TYR A 143 3.47 9.00 0.97
N LYS A 144 3.10 10.17 1.52
CA LYS A 144 4.02 11.28 1.72
C LYS A 144 5.16 10.90 2.67
N HIS A 145 4.87 10.16 3.74
CA HIS A 145 5.88 9.68 4.67
C HIS A 145 6.84 8.69 4.01
N MET A 146 6.30 7.67 3.35
CA MET A 146 7.09 6.66 2.63
C MET A 146 7.99 7.28 1.57
N LEU A 147 7.49 8.27 0.82
CA LEU A 147 8.29 9.01 -0.17
C LEU A 147 9.46 9.77 0.47
N LYS A 148 9.27 10.31 1.69
CA LYS A 148 10.35 10.98 2.43
C LYS A 148 11.42 9.97 2.85
N GLU A 149 11.01 8.82 3.38
CA GLU A 149 11.93 7.74 3.78
C GLU A 149 12.69 7.18 2.57
N GLU A 150 12.01 6.93 1.45
CA GLU A 150 12.64 6.47 0.20
C GLU A 150 13.70 7.45 -0.31
N LYS A 151 13.42 8.76 -0.25
CA LYS A 151 14.41 9.80 -0.58
C LYS A 151 15.60 9.80 0.37
N GLN A 152 15.37 9.60 1.67
CA GLN A 152 16.45 9.54 2.67
C GLN A 152 17.35 8.33 2.43
N VAL A 153 16.76 7.15 2.19
CA VAL A 153 17.52 5.92 1.88
C VAL A 153 18.31 6.07 0.58
N ALA A 154 17.72 6.71 -0.44
CA ALA A 154 18.44 6.98 -1.68
C ALA A 154 19.65 7.90 -1.43
N VAL A 155 19.48 9.02 -0.71
CA VAL A 155 20.58 9.95 -0.40
C VAL A 155 21.69 9.31 0.44
N CYS A 156 21.36 8.49 1.42
CA CYS A 156 22.35 7.82 2.28
C CYS A 156 23.12 6.69 1.59
N ASN A 157 22.62 6.12 0.48
CA ASN A 157 23.34 5.11 -0.29
C ASN A 157 24.29 5.69 -1.36
N PHE A 158 24.27 7.02 -1.58
CA PHE A 158 25.15 7.71 -2.54
C PHE A 158 26.24 8.58 -1.87
N LEU A 159 26.43 8.46 -0.56
CA LEU A 159 27.52 9.09 0.22
C LEU A 159 28.34 8.02 0.95
#